data_AF-X0ZIZ5-F1
#
_entry.id   AF-X0ZIZ5-F1
#
_cell.length_a   1.000
_cell.length_b   1.000
_cell.length_c   1.000
_cell.angle_alpha   90.00
_cell.angle_beta   90.00
_cell.angle_gamma   90.00
#
_symmetry.space_group_name_H-M   'P 1'
#
loop_
_entity.id
_entity.type
_entity.pdbx_description
1 polymer ?
#
loop_
_entity_poly.entity_id
_entity_poly.type
_entity_poly.pdbx_seq_one_letter_code
_entity_poly.pdbx_strand_id
1 'polypeptide(L)'
;MVNLVLKFVSCARTAGLRVSTSEVLDCLNQLKLVDILEEPQFAAVLRANFAKSRREQHHFDRLYQMFFHELRQDASIAGSEPLSEQIHDALQALAPAGEENTTLQAVLDFLDGNPLPYFEQLQQIGSDADDQKRGLGSNLGAVTRRLEIMLGLNAAEDALEQFLADHRDQMNWEVRRDLNA
;
A
#
# COMPACT_ATOMS: atom_id res chain seq x y z
N MET A 1 -16.91 -0.15 -8.51
CA MET A 1 -17.05 -0.33 -7.05
C MET A 1 -16.68 -1.73 -6.56
N VAL A 2 -17.25 -2.82 -7.11
CA VAL A 2 -16.93 -4.20 -6.66
C VAL A 2 -15.42 -4.50 -6.69
N ASN A 3 -14.73 -4.19 -7.78
CA ASN A 3 -13.27 -4.39 -7.88
C ASN A 3 -12.47 -3.59 -6.84
N LEU A 4 -12.93 -2.40 -6.46
CA LEU A 4 -12.29 -1.56 -5.44
C LEU A 4 -12.39 -2.23 -4.06
N VAL A 5 -13.58 -2.71 -3.71
CA VAL A 5 -13.82 -3.45 -2.46
C VAL A 5 -13.03 -4.75 -2.44
N LEU A 6 -12.95 -5.48 -3.57
CA LEU A 6 -12.15 -6.70 -3.66
C LEU A 6 -10.64 -6.42 -3.49
N LYS A 7 -10.11 -5.34 -4.10
CA LYS A 7 -8.72 -4.92 -3.87
C LYS A 7 -8.46 -4.58 -2.41
N PHE A 8 -9.36 -3.82 -1.77
CA PHE A 8 -9.26 -3.51 -0.36
C PHE A 8 -9.32 -4.78 0.52
N VAL A 9 -10.22 -5.71 0.22
CA VAL A 9 -10.32 -6.99 0.95
C VAL A 9 -9.06 -7.83 0.80
N SER A 10 -8.45 -7.87 -0.38
CA SER A 10 -7.17 -8.53 -0.58
C SER A 10 -6.11 -7.89 0.31
N CYS A 11 -6.01 -6.55 0.34
CA CYS A 11 -5.08 -5.84 1.23
C CYS A 11 -5.35 -6.14 2.71
N ALA A 12 -6.63 -6.14 3.10
CA ALA A 12 -7.05 -6.42 4.47
C ALA A 12 -6.64 -7.84 4.90
N ARG A 13 -6.86 -8.85 4.04
CA ARG A 13 -6.45 -10.24 4.29
C ARG A 13 -4.95 -10.35 4.45
N THR A 14 -4.20 -9.71 3.58
CA THR A 14 -2.75 -9.75 3.59
C THR A 14 -2.18 -9.05 4.82
N ALA A 15 -2.79 -7.94 5.25
CA ALA A 15 -2.47 -7.25 6.50
C ALA A 15 -2.88 -8.05 7.76
N GLY A 16 -3.54 -9.20 7.61
CA GLY A 16 -3.86 -10.13 8.70
C GLY A 16 -5.29 -10.03 9.23
N LEU A 17 -6.19 -9.26 8.60
CA LEU A 17 -7.63 -9.30 8.92
C LEU A 17 -8.25 -10.58 8.35
N ARG A 18 -8.91 -11.35 9.20
CA ARG A 18 -9.60 -12.59 8.79
C ARG A 18 -10.94 -12.28 8.15
N VAL A 19 -10.94 -12.05 6.84
CA VAL A 19 -12.15 -11.78 6.03
C VAL A 19 -12.51 -13.01 5.18
N SER A 20 -13.68 -13.61 5.41
CA SER A 20 -14.21 -14.75 4.65
C SER A 20 -14.90 -14.31 3.36
N THR A 21 -15.07 -15.22 2.40
CA THR A 21 -15.77 -14.91 1.14
C THR A 21 -17.25 -14.58 1.36
N SER A 22 -17.90 -15.18 2.36
CA SER A 22 -19.28 -14.86 2.73
C SER A 22 -19.42 -13.42 3.24
N GLU A 23 -18.48 -12.96 4.09
CA GLU A 23 -18.47 -11.58 4.59
C GLU A 23 -18.28 -10.55 3.46
N VAL A 24 -17.52 -10.91 2.42
CA VAL A 24 -17.38 -10.05 1.24
C VAL A 24 -18.70 -9.96 0.47
N LEU A 25 -19.39 -11.08 0.26
CA LEU A 25 -20.69 -11.10 -0.42
C LEU A 25 -21.74 -10.32 0.38
N ASP A 26 -21.76 -10.47 1.70
CA ASP A 26 -22.66 -9.75 2.60
C ASP A 26 -22.37 -8.26 2.57
N CYS A 27 -21.11 -7.85 2.64
CA CYS A 27 -20.69 -6.46 2.48
C CYS A 27 -21.16 -5.87 1.15
N LEU A 28 -20.96 -6.57 0.03
CA LEU A 28 -21.37 -6.10 -1.29
C LEU A 28 -22.89 -5.97 -1.44
N ASN A 29 -23.66 -6.80 -0.74
CA ASN A 29 -25.11 -6.68 -0.69
C ASN A 29 -25.56 -5.52 0.20
N GLN A 30 -24.93 -5.33 1.36
CA GLN A 30 -25.23 -4.21 2.27
C GLN A 30 -24.86 -2.85 1.69
N LEU A 31 -23.80 -2.78 0.86
CA LEU A 31 -23.42 -1.55 0.14
C LEU A 31 -24.51 -1.05 -0.82
N LYS A 32 -25.46 -1.90 -1.21
CA LYS A 32 -26.63 -1.49 -2.03
C LYS A 32 -27.71 -0.77 -1.22
N LEU A 33 -27.61 -0.80 0.12
CA LEU A 33 -28.62 -0.28 1.05
C LEU A 33 -28.21 1.07 1.67
N VAL A 34 -26.99 1.54 1.40
CA VAL A 34 -26.45 2.79 1.94
C VAL A 34 -26.06 3.73 0.80
N ASP A 35 -25.93 5.01 1.12
CA ASP A 35 -25.33 5.96 0.19
C ASP A 35 -23.81 5.77 0.20
N ILE A 36 -23.28 5.25 -0.91
CA ILE A 36 -21.85 4.99 -1.09
C ILE A 36 -21.04 6.26 -1.36
N LEU A 37 -21.70 7.38 -1.68
CA LEU A 37 -21.06 8.69 -1.85
C LEU A 37 -20.80 9.35 -0.50
N GLU A 38 -21.55 8.94 0.53
CA GLU A 38 -21.33 9.34 1.91
C GLU A 38 -20.29 8.43 2.55
N GLU A 39 -19.05 8.92 2.58
CA GLU A 39 -17.89 8.18 3.10
C GLU A 39 -18.13 7.55 4.49
N PRO A 40 -18.76 8.23 5.48
CA PRO A 40 -19.00 7.62 6.78
C PRO A 40 -19.90 6.39 6.71
N GLN A 41 -20.88 6.37 5.80
CA GLN A 41 -21.76 5.22 5.60
C GLN A 41 -21.01 4.07 4.93
N PHE A 42 -20.21 4.38 3.90
CA PHE A 42 -19.37 3.41 3.21
C PHE A 42 -18.36 2.74 4.17
N ALA A 43 -17.63 3.55 4.95
CA ALA A 43 -16.69 3.08 5.95
C ALA A 43 -17.38 2.24 7.03
N ALA A 44 -18.58 2.64 7.48
CA ALA A 44 -19.34 1.90 8.48
C ALA A 44 -19.74 0.50 8.00
N VAL A 45 -20.19 0.36 6.74
CA VAL A 45 -20.53 -0.95 6.16
C VAL A 45 -19.29 -1.85 6.09
N LEU A 46 -18.17 -1.34 5.56
CA LEU A 46 -16.92 -2.12 5.50
C LEU A 46 -16.43 -2.54 6.88
N ARG A 47 -16.41 -1.61 7.84
CA ARG A 47 -15.99 -1.86 9.23
C ARG A 47 -16.87 -2.92 9.90
N ALA A 48 -18.19 -2.83 9.73
CA ALA A 48 -19.14 -3.76 10.32
C ALA A 48 -18.96 -5.20 9.81
N ASN A 49 -18.57 -5.38 8.55
CA ASN A 49 -18.38 -6.72 7.97
C ASN A 49 -16.99 -7.30 8.26
N PHE A 50 -15.96 -6.47 8.37
CA PHE A 50 -14.57 -6.96 8.42
C PHE A 50 -13.90 -6.86 9.79
N ALA A 51 -14.35 -5.97 10.69
CA ALA A 51 -13.74 -5.75 12.00
C ALA A 51 -14.60 -6.28 13.16
N LYS A 52 -14.34 -7.52 13.58
CA LYS A 52 -15.16 -8.26 14.56
C LYS A 52 -14.85 -7.91 16.02
N SER A 53 -13.63 -7.41 16.28
CA SER A 53 -13.14 -7.06 17.61
C SER A 53 -12.60 -5.62 17.65
N ARG A 54 -12.50 -5.03 18.86
CA ARG A 54 -11.91 -3.69 19.01
C ARG A 54 -10.47 -3.60 18.48
N ARG A 55 -9.68 -4.66 18.61
CA ARG A 55 -8.32 -4.72 18.07
C ARG A 55 -8.34 -4.66 16.54
N GLU A 56 -9.24 -5.41 15.91
CA GLU A 56 -9.42 -5.39 14.46
C GLU A 56 -9.99 -4.06 13.96
N GLN A 57 -10.82 -3.37 14.75
CA GLN A 57 -11.32 -2.05 14.38
C GLN A 57 -10.19 -1.03 14.25
N HIS A 58 -9.24 -0.99 15.20
CA HIS A 58 -8.06 -0.13 15.07
C HIS A 58 -7.21 -0.48 13.84
N HIS A 59 -7.04 -1.76 13.55
CA HIS A 59 -6.28 -2.21 12.39
C HIS A 59 -7.00 -1.88 11.07
N PHE A 60 -8.31 -2.07 11.04
CA PHE A 60 -9.18 -1.69 9.92
C PHE A 60 -9.12 -0.19 9.67
N ASP A 61 -9.29 0.64 10.71
CA ASP A 61 -9.31 2.10 10.57
C ASP A 61 -8.00 2.60 9.94
N ARG A 62 -6.85 2.04 10.34
CA ARG A 62 -5.54 2.39 9.76
C ARG A 62 -5.42 1.94 8.30
N LEU A 63 -5.83 0.71 7.98
CA LEU A 63 -5.81 0.21 6.60
C LEU A 63 -6.78 0.96 5.69
N TYR A 64 -7.95 1.34 6.20
CA TYR A 64 -8.94 2.12 5.48
C TYR A 64 -8.39 3.51 5.14
N GLN A 65 -7.80 4.21 6.11
CA GLN A 65 -7.13 5.48 5.87
C GLN A 65 -6.01 5.32 4.83
N MET A 66 -5.14 4.33 5.03
CA MET A 66 -4.02 4.08 4.13
C MET A 66 -4.48 3.79 2.69
N PHE A 67 -5.46 2.89 2.50
CA PHE A 67 -5.91 2.48 1.17
C PHE A 67 -6.76 3.55 0.44
N PHE A 68 -7.65 4.24 1.16
CA PHE A 68 -8.60 5.18 0.54
C PHE A 68 -8.13 6.63 0.55
N HIS A 69 -7.16 7.00 1.39
CA HIS A 69 -6.69 8.39 1.54
C HIS A 69 -5.20 8.57 1.27
N GLU A 70 -4.34 7.64 1.71
CA GLU A 70 -2.88 7.82 1.59
C GLU A 70 -2.32 7.22 0.29
N LEU A 71 -2.83 6.07 -0.16
CA LEU A 71 -2.42 5.42 -1.43
C LEU A 71 -3.13 5.95 -2.66
N ARG A 72 -4.17 6.77 -2.49
CA ARG A 72 -4.68 7.55 -3.61
C ARG A 72 -3.65 8.65 -3.87
N GLN A 73 -2.70 8.37 -4.75
CA GLN A 73 -2.08 9.44 -5.54
C GLN A 73 -3.23 10.12 -6.28
N ASP A 74 -3.76 11.20 -5.71
CA ASP A 74 -5.01 11.78 -6.15
C ASP A 74 -4.92 12.22 -7.62
N ALA A 75 -5.61 11.48 -8.48
CA ALA A 75 -6.12 11.95 -9.77
C ALA A 75 -7.14 13.11 -9.62
N SER A 76 -7.31 13.68 -8.41
CA SER A 76 -8.31 14.70 -8.08
C SER A 76 -7.72 16.03 -7.61
N ILE A 77 -6.41 16.22 -7.59
CA ILE A 77 -5.89 17.59 -7.57
C ILE A 77 -6.05 18.10 -9.00
N ALA A 78 -7.05 18.94 -9.23
CA ALA A 78 -7.23 19.68 -10.48
C ALA A 78 -5.93 20.48 -10.77
N GLY A 79 -5.03 19.90 -11.58
CA GLY A 79 -3.68 20.40 -11.86
C GLY A 79 -2.53 19.39 -11.67
N SER A 80 -2.77 18.16 -11.19
CA SER A 80 -1.71 17.17 -10.88
C SER A 80 -1.54 16.02 -11.87
N GLU A 81 -2.35 15.95 -12.92
CA GLU A 81 -2.14 15.02 -14.05
C GLU A 81 -0.67 14.99 -14.53
N PRO A 82 0.05 16.13 -14.70
CA PRO A 82 1.45 16.07 -15.10
C PRO A 82 2.38 15.52 -14.01
N LEU A 83 2.05 15.65 -12.73
CA LEU A 83 2.89 15.16 -11.64
C LEU A 83 2.72 13.65 -11.45
N SER A 84 1.49 13.13 -11.54
CA SER A 84 1.24 11.69 -11.48
C SER A 84 1.87 10.93 -12.65
N GLU A 85 1.82 11.50 -13.88
CA GLU A 85 2.50 10.91 -15.04
C GLU A 85 4.02 10.95 -14.87
N GLN A 86 4.59 12.06 -14.39
CA GLN A 86 6.02 12.15 -14.09
C GLN A 86 6.47 11.20 -12.99
N ILE A 87 5.66 11.00 -11.94
CA ILE A 87 5.93 10.02 -10.87
C ILE A 87 5.86 8.60 -11.46
N HIS A 88 4.88 8.30 -12.30
CA HIS A 88 4.76 6.98 -12.93
C HIS A 88 5.93 6.69 -13.87
N ASP A 89 6.32 7.65 -14.71
CA ASP A 89 7.48 7.54 -15.60
C ASP A 89 8.78 7.41 -14.81
N ALA A 90 8.92 8.14 -13.70
CA ALA A 90 10.04 7.99 -12.77
C ALA A 90 10.08 6.58 -12.18
N LEU A 91 8.96 6.09 -11.64
CA LEU A 91 8.86 4.75 -11.04
C LEU A 91 9.13 3.65 -12.08
N GLN A 92 8.69 3.81 -13.32
CA GLN A 92 9.01 2.89 -14.43
C GLN A 92 10.49 2.93 -14.83
N ALA A 93 11.11 4.11 -14.88
CA ALA A 93 12.53 4.24 -15.17
C ALA A 93 13.41 3.64 -14.07
N LEU A 94 12.90 3.60 -12.84
CA LEU A 94 13.56 3.02 -11.67
C LEU A 94 13.23 1.53 -11.47
N ALA A 95 12.28 0.97 -12.23
CA ALA A 95 11.95 -0.44 -12.18
C ALA A 95 13.21 -1.27 -12.56
N PRO A 96 13.62 -2.24 -11.72
CA PRO A 96 14.83 -3.00 -11.97
C PRO A 96 14.73 -3.75 -13.31
N ALA A 97 15.71 -3.54 -14.20
CA ALA A 97 15.81 -4.21 -15.50
C ALA A 97 16.15 -5.72 -15.41
N GLY A 98 16.03 -6.35 -14.24
CA GLY A 98 16.41 -7.74 -14.00
C GLY A 98 15.69 -8.38 -12.81
N GLU A 99 15.67 -9.72 -12.79
CA GLU A 99 14.91 -10.61 -11.89
C GLU A 99 15.26 -10.53 -10.38
N GLU A 100 16.21 -9.70 -9.95
CA GLU A 100 16.90 -9.92 -8.66
C GLU A 100 16.36 -9.16 -7.44
N ASN A 101 15.42 -8.22 -7.55
CA ASN A 101 14.96 -7.46 -6.37
C ASN A 101 13.43 -7.37 -6.24
N THR A 102 12.82 -8.49 -5.88
CA THR A 102 11.37 -8.63 -5.62
C THR A 102 10.87 -7.68 -4.52
N THR A 103 11.71 -7.32 -3.56
CA THR A 103 11.41 -6.37 -2.48
C THR A 103 11.38 -4.93 -2.97
N LEU A 104 12.36 -4.52 -3.76
CA LEU A 104 12.32 -3.22 -4.41
C LEU A 104 11.11 -3.09 -5.33
N GLN A 105 10.80 -4.13 -6.12
CA GLN A 105 9.62 -4.14 -6.97
C GLN A 105 8.33 -4.00 -6.14
N ALA A 106 8.22 -4.71 -5.01
CA ALA A 106 7.04 -4.59 -4.14
C ALA A 106 6.89 -3.19 -3.52
N VAL A 107 8.00 -2.52 -3.21
CA VAL A 107 8.01 -1.12 -2.75
C VAL A 107 7.61 -0.17 -3.88
N LEU A 108 8.14 -0.35 -5.10
CA LEU A 108 7.78 0.46 -6.26
C LEU A 108 6.30 0.27 -6.64
N ASP A 109 5.81 -0.97 -6.66
CA ASP A 109 4.40 -1.30 -6.89
C ASP A 109 3.50 -0.64 -5.82
N PHE A 110 3.95 -0.63 -4.56
CA PHE A 110 3.25 0.06 -3.48
C PHE A 110 3.17 1.57 -3.72
N LEU A 111 4.28 2.19 -4.12
CA LEU A 111 4.32 3.61 -4.47
C LEU A 111 3.40 3.90 -5.66
N ASP A 112 3.35 3.02 -6.68
CA ASP A 112 2.48 3.13 -7.86
C ASP A 112 0.98 2.82 -7.57
N GLY A 113 0.60 2.64 -6.31
CA GLY A 113 -0.80 2.45 -5.92
C GLY A 113 -1.26 0.99 -5.89
N ASN A 114 -0.35 0.01 -6.03
CA ASN A 114 -0.61 -1.41 -5.84
C ASN A 114 0.04 -1.92 -4.54
N PRO A 115 -0.68 -1.86 -3.40
CA PRO A 115 -0.11 -2.22 -2.11
C PRO A 115 -0.02 -3.74 -1.85
N LEU A 116 -0.60 -4.57 -2.71
CA LEU A 116 -0.72 -6.01 -2.45
C LEU A 116 0.64 -6.73 -2.33
N PRO A 117 1.61 -6.56 -3.26
CA PRO A 117 2.89 -7.25 -3.18
C PRO A 117 3.65 -6.91 -1.89
N TYR A 118 3.60 -5.65 -1.48
CA TYR A 118 4.25 -5.17 -0.25
C TYR A 118 3.63 -5.79 1.01
N PHE A 119 2.30 -5.82 1.11
CA PHE A 119 1.66 -6.48 2.24
C PHE A 119 1.96 -7.98 2.29
N GLU A 120 2.07 -8.66 1.14
CA GLU A 120 2.38 -10.10 1.10
C GLU A 120 3.75 -10.38 1.70
N GLN A 121 4.73 -9.52 1.42
CA GLN A 121 6.05 -9.58 2.05
C GLN A 121 5.98 -9.35 3.56
N LEU A 122 5.20 -8.38 4.02
CA LEU A 122 5.01 -8.14 5.47
C LEU A 122 4.35 -9.33 6.17
N GLN A 123 3.38 -9.99 5.52
CA GLN A 123 2.72 -11.16 6.07
C GLN A 123 3.68 -12.35 6.22
N GLN A 124 4.57 -12.56 5.25
CA GLN A 124 5.60 -13.61 5.31
C GLN A 124 6.56 -13.43 6.49
N ILE A 125 6.86 -12.18 6.88
CA ILE A 125 7.67 -11.89 8.07
C ILE A 125 6.94 -12.31 9.35
N GLY A 126 5.61 -12.15 9.39
CA GLY A 126 4.79 -12.52 10.54
C GLY A 126 4.51 -14.01 10.64
N SER A 127 4.29 -14.70 9.51
CA SER A 127 4.00 -16.14 9.49
C SER A 127 5.19 -17.00 9.90
N ASP A 128 6.41 -16.62 9.49
CA ASP A 128 7.64 -17.33 9.88
C ASP A 128 7.92 -17.22 11.39
N ALA A 129 7.44 -16.15 12.04
CA ALA A 129 7.58 -15.95 13.48
C ALA A 129 6.56 -16.79 14.30
N ASP A 130 5.37 -17.04 13.75
CA ASP A 130 4.29 -17.75 14.45
C ASP A 130 4.34 -19.29 14.26
N ASP A 131 4.91 -19.78 13.16
CA ASP A 131 5.04 -21.22 12.87
C ASP A 131 6.22 -21.88 13.63
N GLN A 132 7.13 -21.07 14.19
CA GLN A 132 8.26 -21.53 15.01
C GLN A 132 7.96 -21.47 16.50
N LYS A 133 6.92 -22.18 16.95
CA LYS A 133 6.92 -22.77 18.29
C LYS A 133 7.97 -23.89 18.35
N ARG A 134 9.28 -23.55 18.40
CA ARG A 134 10.42 -24.33 18.94
C ARG A 134 11.76 -23.79 18.40
N GLY A 135 12.43 -22.90 19.15
CA GLY A 135 13.89 -22.68 19.01
C GLY A 135 14.35 -21.24 19.20
N LEU A 136 15.45 -21.06 19.94
CA LEU A 136 16.10 -19.76 20.26
C LEU A 136 16.67 -19.00 19.04
N GLY A 137 16.41 -19.44 17.80
CA GLY A 137 16.99 -18.90 16.56
C GLY A 137 16.04 -18.14 15.62
N SER A 138 14.75 -18.01 15.97
CA SER A 138 13.67 -17.52 15.08
C SER A 138 13.76 -16.03 14.70
N ASN A 139 14.38 -15.19 15.54
CA ASN A 139 14.34 -13.73 15.35
C ASN A 139 15.26 -13.20 14.23
N LEU A 140 16.29 -13.96 13.82
CA LEU A 140 17.25 -13.52 12.80
C LEU A 140 16.62 -13.44 11.40
N GLY A 141 15.77 -14.40 11.03
CA GLY A 141 15.08 -14.39 9.73
C GLY A 141 14.14 -13.19 9.57
N ALA A 142 13.39 -12.85 10.62
CA ALA A 142 12.54 -11.67 10.63
C ALA A 142 13.35 -10.35 10.56
N VAL A 143 14.53 -10.30 11.19
CA VAL A 143 15.42 -9.14 11.13
C VAL A 143 16.05 -8.98 9.75
N THR A 144 16.54 -10.07 9.13
CA THR A 144 17.10 -10.04 7.77
C THR A 144 16.08 -9.55 6.75
N ARG A 145 14.85 -10.06 6.78
CA ARG A 145 13.79 -9.59 5.85
C ARG A 145 13.37 -8.14 6.09
N ARG A 146 13.36 -7.68 7.34
CA ARG A 146 13.11 -6.24 7.65
C ARG A 146 14.25 -5.36 7.14
N LEU A 147 15.50 -5.82 7.24
CA LEU A 147 16.66 -5.15 6.65
C LEU A 147 16.55 -5.10 5.12
N GLU A 148 16.10 -6.17 4.46
CA GLU A 148 15.86 -6.18 3.02
C GLU A 148 14.81 -5.13 2.60
N ILE A 149 13.70 -5.01 3.34
CA ILE A 149 12.71 -3.95 3.11
C ILE A 149 13.32 -2.57 3.32
N MET A 150 14.08 -2.37 4.40
CA MET A 150 14.73 -1.09 4.69
C MET A 150 15.75 -0.70 3.59
N LEU A 151 16.53 -1.67 3.11
CA LEU A 151 17.47 -1.47 2.01
C LEU A 151 16.73 -1.18 0.69
N GLY A 152 15.60 -1.84 0.44
CA GLY A 152 14.75 -1.54 -0.71
C GLY A 152 14.14 -0.13 -0.65
N LEU A 153 13.72 0.31 0.53
CA LEU A 153 13.23 1.68 0.76
C LEU A 153 14.33 2.72 0.51
N ASN A 154 15.52 2.52 1.09
CA ASN A 154 16.65 3.43 0.88
C ASN A 154 17.07 3.45 -0.60
N ALA A 155 17.09 2.30 -1.27
CA ALA A 155 17.41 2.24 -2.69
C ALA A 155 16.38 2.97 -3.56
N ALA A 156 15.09 2.89 -3.20
CA ALA A 156 14.03 3.65 -3.86
C ALA A 156 14.17 5.16 -3.61
N GLU A 157 14.55 5.56 -2.39
CA GLU A 157 14.83 6.96 -2.04
C GLU A 157 16.01 7.51 -2.84
N ASP A 158 17.17 6.84 -2.84
CA ASP A 158 18.35 7.22 -3.61
C ASP A 158 18.03 7.34 -5.12
N ALA A 159 17.25 6.38 -5.63
CA ALA A 159 16.81 6.34 -7.02
C ALA A 159 15.89 7.53 -7.37
N LEU A 160 14.97 7.89 -6.48
CA LEU A 160 14.10 9.06 -6.63
C LEU A 160 14.90 10.37 -6.56
N GLU A 161 15.84 10.50 -5.62
CA GLU A 161 16.71 11.67 -5.53
C GLU A 161 17.54 11.87 -6.81
N GLN A 162 18.13 10.78 -7.32
CA GLN A 162 18.90 10.79 -8.56
C GLN A 162 18.04 11.20 -9.76
N PHE A 163 16.84 10.63 -9.88
CA PHE A 163 15.90 10.97 -10.95
C PHE A 163 15.48 12.45 -10.90
N LEU A 164 15.16 12.96 -9.70
CA LEU A 164 14.80 14.36 -9.49
C LEU A 164 15.95 15.30 -9.79
N ALA A 165 17.20 14.92 -9.49
CA ALA A 165 18.39 15.68 -9.83
C ALA A 165 18.59 15.76 -11.35
N ASP A 166 18.42 14.65 -12.07
CA ASP A 166 18.61 14.55 -13.52
C ASP A 166 17.50 15.29 -14.31
N HIS A 167 16.27 15.29 -13.78
CA HIS A 167 15.11 15.97 -14.41
C HIS A 167 14.85 17.35 -13.82
N ARG A 168 15.73 17.85 -12.95
CA ARG A 168 15.60 19.16 -12.30
C ARG A 168 15.36 20.26 -13.30
N ASP A 169 16.11 20.27 -14.39
CA ASP A 169 16.06 21.31 -15.43
C ASP A 169 14.79 21.27 -16.29
N GLN A 170 14.07 20.15 -16.30
CA GLN A 170 12.81 19.96 -17.03
C GLN A 170 11.58 20.24 -16.16
N MET A 171 11.72 20.19 -14.83
CA MET A 171 10.64 20.49 -13.88
C MET A 171 10.30 21.98 -13.87
N ASN A 172 9.00 22.29 -13.85
CA ASN A 172 8.47 23.65 -13.74
C ASN A 172 8.92 24.31 -12.42
N TRP A 173 9.12 25.63 -12.43
CA TRP A 173 9.73 26.35 -11.31
C TRP A 173 8.89 26.28 -10.01
N GLU A 174 7.57 26.14 -10.14
CA GLU A 174 6.64 25.96 -9.00
C GLU A 174 6.90 24.62 -8.29
N VAL A 175 7.06 23.54 -9.06
CA VAL A 175 7.40 22.20 -8.54
C VAL A 175 8.77 22.21 -7.86
N ARG A 176 9.75 22.92 -8.45
CA ARG A 176 11.09 23.07 -7.84
C ARG A 176 11.04 23.80 -6.50
N ARG A 177 10.16 24.80 -6.34
CA ARG A 177 10.03 25.53 -5.07
C ARG A 177 9.43 24.64 -4.00
N ASP A 178 8.38 23.89 -4.34
CA ASP A 178 7.65 23.07 -3.38
C ASP A 178 8.46 21.82 -2.95
N LEU A 179 9.39 21.33 -3.78
CA LEU A 179 10.35 20.27 -3.41
C LEU A 179 11.48 20.72 -2.47
N ASN A 180 11.70 22.04 -2.29
CA ASN A 180 12.76 22.57 -1.41
C ASN A 180 12.23 23.13 -0.07
N ALA A 181 10.93 22.98 0.21
CA ALA A 181 10.25 23.48 1.40
C ALA A 181 10.06 22.37 2.46
#